data_AF-R6HIM3-F1
#
_entry.id   AF-R6HIM3-F1
#
_cell.length_a   1.000
_cell.length_b   1.000
_cell.length_c   1.000
_cell.angle_alpha   90.00
_cell.angle_beta   90.00
_cell.angle_gamma   90.00
#
_symmetry.space_group_name_H-M   'P 1'
#
loop_
_entity.id
_entity.type
_entity.pdbx_description
1 polymer ?
#
loop_
_entity_poly.entity_id
_entity_poly.type
_entity_poly.pdbx_seq_one_letter_code
_entity_poly.pdbx_strand_id
1 'polypeptide(L)'
;MTKRRKAIAIALSVLVLVLVALVAVNRYVSDSFTLLVYEEGKPIADPSLNVPENARLTEAYSSKGHIREHDSRGDLIQSDFVFWFPVTVNAIKAPKQVTYRVLDDDMGISLPNGSKGSNLVVSGEDATGYMQMWFYVATHEESDGYYAVIPNLEEAAIAELQNPCLEVEVEYFDGAVSKKKYSFFPNEKNEYGFLDGLIVSECS
;
A
#
# COMPACT_ATOMS: atom_id res chain seq x y z
N MET A 1 54.90 -22.60 4.70
CA MET A 1 53.48 -23.05 4.78
C MET A 1 53.27 -24.16 3.75
N THR A 2 52.84 -25.36 4.16
CA THR A 2 52.71 -26.53 3.26
C THR A 2 51.49 -26.41 2.33
N LYS A 3 51.52 -27.03 1.14
CA LYS A 3 50.39 -27.02 0.17
C LYS A 3 49.04 -27.37 0.83
N ARG A 4 49.03 -28.34 1.76
CA ARG A 4 47.85 -28.71 2.57
C ARG A 4 47.30 -27.56 3.42
N ARG A 5 48.16 -26.79 4.10
CA ARG A 5 47.73 -25.65 4.94
C ARG A 5 47.13 -24.52 4.11
N LYS A 6 47.65 -24.27 2.89
CA LYS A 6 47.07 -23.29 1.96
C LYS A 6 45.68 -23.71 1.46
N ALA A 7 45.50 -24.99 1.12
CA ALA A 7 44.20 -25.51 0.66
C ALA A 7 43.13 -25.43 1.76
N ILE A 8 43.48 -25.77 3.01
CA ILE A 8 42.56 -25.66 4.15
C ILE A 8 42.16 -24.19 4.41
N ALA A 9 43.13 -23.26 4.34
CA ALA A 9 42.85 -21.84 4.52
C ALA A 9 41.88 -21.31 3.46
N ILE A 10 42.08 -21.67 2.17
CA ILE A 10 41.18 -21.27 1.08
C ILE A 10 39.78 -21.88 1.29
N ALA A 11 39.69 -23.16 1.65
CA ALA A 11 38.41 -23.81 1.90
C ALA A 11 37.64 -23.16 3.05
N LEU A 12 38.33 -22.80 4.15
CA LEU A 12 37.74 -22.06 5.26
C LEU A 12 37.28 -20.66 4.83
N SER A 13 38.08 -19.92 4.06
CA SER A 13 37.68 -18.61 3.55
C SER A 13 36.44 -18.68 2.66
N VAL A 14 36.36 -19.68 1.78
CA VAL A 14 35.19 -19.92 0.93
C VAL A 14 33.96 -20.28 1.77
N LEU A 15 34.13 -21.15 2.78
CA LEU A 15 33.04 -21.52 3.69
C LEU A 15 32.50 -20.31 4.44
N VAL A 16 33.37 -19.43 4.94
CA VAL A 16 32.97 -18.18 5.63
C VAL A 16 32.20 -17.27 4.68
N LEU A 17 32.66 -17.08 3.45
CA LEU A 17 31.95 -16.29 2.43
C LEU A 17 30.55 -16.85 2.14
N VAL A 18 30.42 -18.16 2.00
CA VAL A 18 29.13 -18.82 1.77
C VAL A 18 28.19 -18.62 2.96
N LEU A 19 28.68 -18.76 4.19
CA LEU A 19 27.90 -18.52 5.40
C LEU A 19 27.43 -17.07 5.51
N VAL A 20 28.31 -16.10 5.23
CA VAL A 20 27.94 -14.67 5.23
C VAL A 20 26.89 -14.39 4.16
N ALA A 21 27.03 -14.95 2.96
CA ALA A 21 26.04 -14.81 1.91
C ALA A 21 24.68 -15.41 2.31
N LEU A 22 24.67 -16.60 2.91
CA LEU A 22 23.45 -17.24 3.42
C LEU A 22 22.75 -16.39 4.49
N VAL A 23 23.51 -15.84 5.45
CA VAL A 23 22.95 -14.96 6.49
C VAL A 23 22.39 -13.68 5.88
N ALA A 24 23.08 -13.09 4.91
CA ALA A 24 22.61 -11.89 4.22
C ALA A 24 21.32 -12.17 3.43
N VAL A 25 21.26 -13.27 2.68
CA VAL A 25 20.05 -13.70 1.95
C VAL A 25 18.91 -13.99 2.92
N ASN A 26 19.18 -14.69 4.02
CA ASN A 26 18.16 -14.99 5.02
C ASN A 26 17.60 -13.72 5.66
N ARG A 27 18.45 -12.73 5.96
CA ARG A 27 17.99 -11.42 6.44
C ARG A 27 17.16 -10.70 5.39
N TYR A 28 17.64 -10.63 4.15
CA TYR A 28 16.91 -9.99 3.06
C TYR A 28 15.52 -10.59 2.86
N VAL A 29 15.40 -11.92 2.90
CA VAL A 29 14.10 -12.61 2.80
C VAL A 29 13.23 -12.36 4.03
N SER A 30 13.81 -12.40 5.23
CA SER A 30 13.06 -12.25 6.49
C SER A 30 12.55 -10.83 6.73
N ASP A 31 13.29 -9.83 6.25
CA ASP A 31 12.92 -8.42 6.36
C ASP A 31 12.10 -7.96 5.14
N SER A 32 11.77 -8.84 4.19
CA SER A 32 10.86 -8.50 3.10
C SER A 32 9.40 -8.58 3.53
N PHE A 33 8.54 -7.83 2.82
CA PHE A 33 7.09 -7.86 3.01
C PHE A 33 6.37 -7.72 1.66
N THR A 34 5.08 -8.01 1.64
CA THR A 34 4.18 -7.74 0.53
C THR A 34 2.97 -6.99 1.05
N LEU A 35 2.59 -5.89 0.39
CA LEU A 35 1.29 -5.27 0.59
C LEU A 35 0.24 -6.07 -0.19
N LEU A 36 -0.69 -6.69 0.53
CA LEU A 36 -1.85 -7.35 -0.06
C LEU A 36 -3.00 -6.35 -0.13
N VAL A 37 -3.53 -6.18 -1.33
CA VAL A 37 -4.76 -5.41 -1.60
C VAL A 37 -5.80 -6.43 -2.06
N TYR A 38 -6.92 -6.53 -1.35
CA TYR A 38 -7.91 -7.57 -1.65
C TYR A 38 -8.93 -7.10 -2.69
N GLU A 39 -9.25 -7.99 -3.63
CA GLU A 39 -10.34 -7.82 -4.60
C GLU A 39 -11.69 -8.23 -3.99
N GLU A 40 -12.78 -7.57 -4.43
CA GLU A 40 -14.15 -7.88 -4.03
C GLU A 40 -14.53 -9.34 -4.33
N GLY A 41 -15.32 -9.96 -3.44
CA GLY A 41 -16.01 -11.22 -3.72
C GLY A 41 -15.12 -12.47 -3.83
N LYS A 42 -13.79 -12.33 -3.85
CA LYS A 42 -12.86 -13.46 -3.79
C LYS A 42 -12.63 -13.85 -2.32
N PRO A 43 -12.86 -15.12 -1.95
CA PRO A 43 -12.58 -15.58 -0.60
C PRO A 43 -11.09 -15.36 -0.30
N ILE A 44 -10.80 -14.81 0.87
CA ILE A 44 -9.45 -14.81 1.44
C ILE A 44 -9.12 -16.27 1.75
N ALA A 45 -8.58 -16.98 0.76
CA ALA A 45 -8.26 -18.40 0.85
C ALA A 45 -6.91 -18.65 1.54
N ASP A 46 -6.29 -17.64 2.14
CA ASP A 46 -4.99 -17.75 2.79
C ASP A 46 -5.14 -17.96 4.31
N PRO A 47 -5.00 -19.20 4.81
CA PRO A 47 -5.07 -19.52 6.23
C PRO A 47 -3.85 -19.03 7.04
N SER A 48 -2.85 -18.41 6.40
CA SER A 48 -1.70 -17.80 7.10
C SER A 48 -1.97 -16.39 7.62
N LEU A 49 -3.08 -15.77 7.20
CA LEU A 49 -3.53 -14.49 7.75
C LEU A 49 -4.12 -14.72 9.15
N ASN A 50 -3.53 -14.09 10.17
CA ASN A 50 -4.08 -14.02 11.53
C ASN A 50 -5.33 -13.12 11.52
N VAL A 51 -6.41 -13.61 10.94
CA VAL A 51 -7.72 -12.96 10.94
C VAL A 51 -8.40 -13.35 12.26
N PRO A 52 -8.85 -12.40 13.11
CA PRO A 52 -9.54 -12.71 14.36
C PRO A 52 -10.70 -13.70 14.17
N GLU A 53 -10.94 -14.65 15.09
CA GLU A 53 -11.99 -15.68 14.95
C GLU A 53 -13.42 -15.10 14.79
N ASN A 54 -13.62 -13.85 15.21
CA ASN A 54 -14.85 -13.08 15.05
C ASN A 54 -14.85 -12.13 13.84
N ALA A 55 -13.75 -12.02 13.10
CA ALA A 55 -13.69 -11.28 11.85
C ALA A 55 -14.37 -12.13 10.75
N ARG A 56 -15.69 -11.96 10.66
CA ARG A 56 -16.41 -12.28 9.44
C ARG A 56 -16.15 -11.15 8.45
N LEU A 57 -15.64 -11.50 7.27
CA LEU A 57 -15.67 -10.61 6.11
C LEU A 57 -17.15 -10.27 5.87
N THR A 58 -17.56 -9.13 6.41
CA THR A 58 -18.89 -8.57 6.25
C THR A 58 -18.72 -7.61 5.10
N GLU A 59 -19.24 -7.96 3.93
CA GLU A 59 -19.33 -7.12 2.71
C GLU A 59 -18.26 -6.01 2.66
N ALA A 60 -17.04 -6.36 2.25
CA ALA A 60 -16.00 -5.38 2.04
C ALA A 60 -16.35 -4.57 0.79
N TYR A 61 -16.97 -3.41 0.98
CA TYR A 61 -17.18 -2.42 -0.07
C TYR A 61 -15.80 -1.90 -0.51
N SER A 62 -15.39 -2.10 -1.77
CA SER A 62 -14.81 -0.99 -2.52
C SER A 62 -16.00 -0.14 -2.92
N SER A 63 -16.06 1.06 -2.42
CA SER A 63 -16.97 2.03 -2.94
C SER A 63 -16.16 3.30 -3.06
N LYS A 64 -16.66 4.14 -3.94
CA LYS A 64 -15.97 5.33 -4.33
C LYS A 64 -16.81 6.49 -3.90
N GLY A 65 -16.17 7.34 -3.14
CA GLY A 65 -16.76 8.57 -2.66
C GLY A 65 -16.36 9.70 -3.57
N HIS A 66 -17.22 10.71 -3.63
CA HIS A 66 -16.81 12.02 -4.11
C HIS A 66 -17.05 13.00 -2.96
N ILE A 67 -15.97 13.56 -2.42
CA ILE A 67 -16.04 14.51 -1.31
C ILE A 67 -15.84 15.91 -1.89
N ARG A 68 -16.76 16.82 -1.53
CA ARG A 68 -16.64 18.24 -1.82
C ARG A 68 -16.61 19.00 -0.52
N GLU A 69 -15.56 19.79 -0.34
CA GLU A 69 -15.48 20.74 0.75
C GLU A 69 -15.80 22.13 0.21
N HIS A 70 -16.67 22.83 0.94
CA HIS A 70 -17.08 24.18 0.62
C HIS A 70 -16.66 25.13 1.76
N ASP A 71 -16.28 26.36 1.41
CA ASP A 71 -16.04 27.40 2.41
C ASP A 71 -17.35 27.86 3.08
N SER A 72 -17.25 28.76 4.05
CA SER A 72 -18.42 29.33 4.76
C SER A 72 -19.40 30.11 3.86
N ARG A 73 -18.99 30.48 2.65
CA ARG A 73 -19.81 31.18 1.64
C ARG A 73 -20.44 30.19 0.66
N GLY A 74 -20.08 28.91 0.72
CA GLY A 74 -20.55 27.86 -0.17
C GLY A 74 -19.67 27.67 -1.41
N ASP A 75 -18.53 28.36 -1.50
CA ASP A 75 -17.61 28.22 -2.62
C ASP A 75 -16.86 26.88 -2.50
N LEU A 76 -16.77 26.12 -3.59
CA LEU A 76 -16.02 24.85 -3.62
C LEU A 76 -14.53 25.15 -3.39
N ILE A 77 -13.93 24.51 -2.38
CA ILE A 77 -12.50 24.68 -2.04
C ILE A 77 -11.68 23.41 -2.28
N GLN A 78 -12.31 22.24 -2.22
CA GLN A 78 -11.66 20.97 -2.49
C GLN A 78 -12.67 19.96 -3.03
N SER A 79 -12.22 19.16 -3.98
CA SER A 79 -12.99 18.10 -4.61
C SER A 79 -12.06 16.89 -4.75
N ASP A 80 -12.42 15.78 -4.12
CA ASP A 80 -11.60 14.56 -4.12
C ASP A 80 -12.42 13.35 -4.56
N PHE A 81 -11.83 12.50 -5.39
CA PHE A 81 -12.22 11.10 -5.50
C PHE A 81 -11.66 10.32 -4.32
N VAL A 82 -12.48 9.51 -3.69
CA VAL A 82 -12.08 8.65 -2.57
C VAL A 82 -12.18 7.20 -2.99
N PHE A 83 -11.06 6.50 -2.94
CA PHE A 83 -10.97 5.06 -3.15
C PHE A 83 -10.63 4.40 -1.82
N TRP A 84 -11.35 3.35 -1.44
CA TRP A 84 -11.01 2.63 -0.23
C TRP A 84 -10.72 1.16 -0.48
N PHE A 85 -9.57 0.71 0.04
CA PHE A 85 -9.05 -0.63 -0.17
C PHE A 85 -8.93 -1.38 1.15
N PRO A 86 -9.39 -2.64 1.21
CA PRO A 86 -8.94 -3.56 2.23
C PRO A 86 -7.47 -3.94 1.96
N VAL A 87 -6.60 -3.73 2.94
CA VAL A 87 -5.18 -4.03 2.83
C VAL A 87 -4.62 -4.72 4.07
N THR A 88 -3.56 -5.48 3.85
CA THR A 88 -2.75 -6.13 4.90
C THR A 88 -1.28 -6.13 4.48
N VAL A 89 -0.37 -5.95 5.43
CA VAL A 89 1.07 -6.23 5.26
C VAL A 89 1.34 -7.68 5.60
N ASN A 90 1.73 -8.47 4.59
CA ASN A 90 2.22 -9.82 4.79
C ASN A 90 3.74 -9.81 4.90
N ALA A 91 4.26 -10.13 6.09
CA ALA A 91 5.69 -10.20 6.36
C ALA A 91 6.02 -11.47 7.16
N ILE A 92 7.17 -12.08 6.88
CA ILE A 92 7.63 -13.28 7.61
C ILE A 92 7.90 -12.93 9.08
N LYS A 93 8.46 -11.75 9.31
CA LYS A 93 8.79 -11.22 10.61
C LYS A 93 7.72 -10.25 11.06
N ALA A 94 7.32 -10.34 12.32
CA ALA A 94 6.32 -9.44 12.89
C ALA A 94 6.78 -7.98 12.80
N PRO A 95 6.04 -7.10 12.11
CA PRO A 95 6.28 -5.66 12.12
C PRO A 95 6.09 -5.11 13.54
N LYS A 96 6.88 -4.09 13.88
CA LYS A 96 6.62 -3.22 15.03
C LYS A 96 5.64 -2.12 14.63
N GLN A 97 5.85 -1.52 13.46
CA GLN A 97 5.08 -0.40 12.94
C GLN A 97 5.13 -0.40 11.41
N VAL A 98 4.06 0.10 10.79
CA VAL A 98 4.02 0.34 9.34
C VAL A 98 3.64 1.79 9.08
N THR A 99 4.38 2.43 8.19
CA THR A 99 4.13 3.79 7.71
C THR A 99 3.75 3.74 6.24
N TYR A 100 2.62 4.36 5.91
CA TYR A 100 2.16 4.59 4.55
C TYR A 100 2.31 6.07 4.24
N ARG A 101 3.05 6.40 3.18
CA ARG A 101 3.35 7.77 2.78
C ARG A 101 2.92 7.97 1.33
N VAL A 102 1.97 8.87 1.09
CA VAL A 102 1.69 9.33 -0.27
C VAL A 102 2.84 10.24 -0.71
N LEU A 103 3.25 10.08 -1.97
CA LEU A 103 4.37 10.80 -2.57
C LEU A 103 3.90 11.93 -3.49
N ASP A 104 2.63 11.90 -3.88
CA ASP A 104 1.99 12.90 -4.70
C ASP A 104 1.25 13.92 -3.84
N ASP A 105 1.37 15.22 -4.17
CA ASP A 105 0.74 16.32 -3.43
C ASP A 105 -0.79 16.34 -3.62
N ASP A 106 -1.29 15.74 -4.70
CA ASP A 106 -2.71 15.62 -4.99
C ASP A 106 -3.35 14.41 -4.30
N MET A 107 -2.54 13.65 -3.55
CA MET A 107 -3.02 12.50 -2.81
C MET A 107 -3.13 12.75 -1.32
N GLY A 108 -4.11 12.07 -0.72
CA GLY A 108 -4.22 11.94 0.72
C GLY A 108 -4.48 10.50 1.12
N ILE A 109 -4.24 10.21 2.39
CA ILE A 109 -4.46 8.89 2.97
C ILE A 109 -5.04 9.02 4.38
N SER A 110 -5.93 8.08 4.75
CA SER A 110 -6.43 7.96 6.12
C SER A 110 -6.94 6.56 6.42
N LEU A 111 -7.22 6.33 7.70
CA LEU A 111 -8.15 5.29 8.14
C LEU A 111 -9.60 5.80 8.06
N PRO A 112 -10.61 4.91 8.11
CA PRO A 112 -12.01 5.29 8.19
C PRO A 112 -12.23 6.18 9.41
N ASN A 113 -12.90 7.33 9.22
CA ASN A 113 -13.13 8.36 10.23
C ASN A 113 -11.85 9.02 10.80
N GLY A 114 -10.68 8.72 10.25
CA GLY A 114 -9.43 9.41 10.56
C GLY A 114 -9.28 10.70 9.77
N SER A 115 -8.32 11.54 10.18
CA SER A 115 -7.96 12.73 9.41
C SER A 115 -7.19 12.36 8.15
N LYS A 116 -7.56 12.97 7.02
CA LYS A 116 -6.78 12.93 5.77
C LYS A 116 -5.40 13.56 6.03
N GLY A 117 -4.34 12.88 5.62
CA GLY A 117 -2.98 13.40 5.67
C GLY A 117 -2.12 12.83 4.55
N SER A 118 -0.83 13.18 4.53
CA SER A 118 0.14 12.61 3.59
C SER A 118 0.88 11.39 4.15
N ASN A 119 0.75 11.14 5.45
CA ASN A 119 1.37 10.02 6.13
C ASN A 119 0.36 9.39 7.08
N LEU A 120 0.29 8.07 7.06
CA LEU A 120 -0.47 7.27 8.00
C LEU A 120 0.47 6.27 8.67
N VAL A 121 0.46 6.25 9.99
CA VAL A 121 1.30 5.35 10.78
C VAL A 121 0.40 4.48 11.62
N VAL A 122 0.59 3.16 11.55
CA VAL A 122 -0.21 2.15 12.26
C VAL A 122 0.68 1.15 12.97
N SER A 123 0.14 0.50 14.01
CA SER A 123 0.87 -0.55 14.71
C SER A 123 1.11 -1.74 13.77
N GLY A 124 2.16 -2.52 14.04
CA GLY A 124 2.40 -3.75 13.28
C GLY A 124 1.27 -4.78 13.43
N GLU A 125 0.63 -4.82 14.60
CA GLU A 125 -0.54 -5.67 14.86
C GLU A 125 -1.69 -5.31 13.90
N ASP A 126 -2.07 -4.04 13.86
CA ASP A 126 -3.15 -3.56 12.98
C ASP A 126 -2.80 -3.76 11.50
N ALA A 127 -1.55 -3.47 11.11
CA ALA A 127 -1.11 -3.56 9.72
C ALA A 127 -1.06 -4.99 9.19
N THR A 128 -0.84 -5.99 10.05
CA THR A 128 -0.88 -7.42 9.68
C THR A 128 -2.28 -8.02 9.76
N GLY A 129 -3.25 -7.28 10.31
CA GLY A 129 -4.67 -7.60 10.29
C GLY A 129 -5.38 -7.00 9.08
N TYR A 130 -6.70 -7.23 9.00
CA TYR A 130 -7.54 -6.58 8.01
C TYR A 130 -7.69 -5.09 8.33
N MET A 131 -7.26 -4.23 7.41
CA MET A 131 -7.40 -2.79 7.55
C MET A 131 -8.07 -2.20 6.30
N GLN A 132 -9.11 -1.40 6.47
CA GLN A 132 -9.62 -0.58 5.37
C GLN A 132 -8.84 0.73 5.34
N MET A 133 -8.26 1.10 4.20
CA MET A 133 -7.54 2.36 4.00
C MET A 133 -8.24 3.21 2.95
N TRP A 134 -8.32 4.51 3.18
CA TRP A 134 -8.94 5.47 2.26
C TRP A 134 -7.85 6.30 1.60
N PHE A 135 -7.89 6.36 0.28
CA PHE A 135 -7.02 7.17 -0.56
C PHE A 135 -7.85 8.24 -1.25
N TYR A 136 -7.37 9.46 -1.17
CA TYR A 136 -8.00 10.65 -1.71
C TYR A 136 -7.16 11.10 -2.90
N VAL A 137 -7.81 11.40 -4.01
CA VAL A 137 -7.17 11.94 -5.22
C VAL A 137 -7.88 13.23 -5.55
N ALA A 138 -7.17 14.34 -5.44
CA ALA A 138 -7.69 15.67 -5.71
C ALA A 138 -8.08 15.80 -7.18
N THR A 139 -9.16 16.51 -7.44
CA THR A 139 -9.60 16.87 -8.79
C THR A 139 -9.32 18.35 -8.98
N HIS A 140 -8.46 18.69 -9.94
CA HIS A 140 -8.08 20.08 -10.25
C HIS A 140 -9.13 20.85 -11.04
N GLU A 141 -10.28 20.25 -11.35
CA GLU A 141 -11.37 20.94 -12.04
C GLU A 141 -12.32 21.64 -11.06
N GLU A 142 -12.43 22.96 -11.21
CA GLU A 142 -13.54 23.80 -10.72
C GLU A 142 -14.83 23.41 -11.47
N SER A 143 -15.37 22.22 -11.21
CA SER A 143 -16.63 21.80 -11.80
C SER A 143 -17.77 22.47 -11.05
N ASP A 144 -18.33 23.51 -11.67
CA ASP A 144 -19.61 24.13 -11.32
C ASP A 144 -20.75 23.09 -11.32
N GLY A 145 -20.87 22.35 -10.21
CA GLY A 145 -22.07 21.64 -9.78
C GLY A 145 -22.49 20.37 -10.54
N TYR A 146 -22.00 20.11 -11.76
CA TYR A 146 -22.57 19.06 -12.63
C TYR A 146 -21.52 18.05 -13.15
N TYR A 147 -21.23 17.02 -12.33
CA TYR A 147 -20.38 15.88 -12.69
C TYR A 147 -20.98 14.94 -13.75
N ALA A 148 -22.24 15.16 -14.16
CA ALA A 148 -22.93 14.27 -15.08
C ALA A 148 -22.40 14.29 -16.54
N VAL A 149 -21.32 15.03 -16.85
CA VAL A 149 -20.94 15.32 -18.25
C VAL A 149 -19.44 15.23 -18.56
N ILE A 150 -18.55 14.94 -17.60
CA ILE A 150 -17.12 14.75 -17.93
C ILE A 150 -16.78 13.26 -17.87
N PRO A 151 -17.00 12.51 -18.97
CA PRO A 151 -16.51 11.14 -19.05
C PRO A 151 -14.99 11.15 -18.85
N ASN A 152 -14.51 10.25 -17.99
CA ASN A 152 -13.09 9.98 -17.71
C ASN A 152 -12.36 10.94 -16.77
N LEU A 153 -13.04 11.85 -16.04
CA LEU A 153 -12.35 12.72 -15.06
C LEU A 153 -11.59 11.90 -14.00
N GLU A 154 -12.17 10.80 -13.53
CA GLU A 154 -11.50 9.86 -12.60
C GLU A 154 -10.21 9.28 -13.21
N GLU A 155 -10.24 8.87 -14.48
CA GLU A 155 -9.06 8.32 -15.17
C GLU A 155 -7.99 9.38 -15.40
N ALA A 156 -8.40 10.59 -15.75
CA ALA A 156 -7.49 11.71 -15.95
C ALA A 156 -6.76 12.07 -14.66
N ALA A 157 -7.50 12.21 -13.55
CA ALA A 157 -6.91 12.49 -12.24
C ALA A 157 -5.92 11.39 -11.81
N ILE A 158 -6.24 10.11 -12.04
CA ILE A 158 -5.33 9.00 -11.74
C ILE A 158 -4.12 8.98 -12.67
N ALA A 159 -4.27 9.32 -13.95
CA ALA A 159 -3.18 9.35 -14.92
C ALA A 159 -2.17 10.49 -14.67
N GLU A 160 -2.57 11.54 -13.96
CA GLU A 160 -1.71 12.66 -13.58
C GLU A 160 -0.85 12.38 -12.34
N LEU A 161 -1.18 11.34 -11.56
CA LEU A 161 -0.41 10.97 -10.38
C LEU A 161 1.04 10.60 -10.72
N GLN A 162 1.96 11.00 -9.84
CA GLN A 162 3.34 10.57 -9.85
C GLN A 162 3.45 9.05 -9.79
N ASN A 163 4.46 8.50 -10.47
CA ASN A 163 4.77 7.08 -10.42
C ASN A 163 6.21 6.90 -9.91
N PRO A 164 6.42 6.37 -8.68
CA PRO A 164 5.42 5.90 -7.71
C PRO A 164 4.67 6.99 -6.94
N CYS A 165 3.46 6.68 -6.47
CA CYS A 165 2.60 7.59 -5.67
C CYS A 165 2.46 7.20 -4.20
N LEU A 166 2.84 5.98 -3.80
CA LEU A 166 2.77 5.49 -2.42
C LEU A 166 4.08 4.82 -2.02
N GLU A 167 4.57 5.09 -0.82
CA GLU A 167 5.65 4.36 -0.16
C GLU A 167 5.10 3.68 1.10
N VAL A 168 5.41 2.39 1.25
CA VAL A 168 5.12 1.62 2.47
C VAL A 168 6.46 1.27 3.12
N GLU A 169 6.60 1.65 4.37
CA GLU A 169 7.77 1.40 5.20
C GLU A 169 7.39 0.53 6.40
N VAL A 170 8.09 -0.58 6.57
CA VAL A 170 7.91 -1.52 7.68
C VAL A 170 9.12 -1.43 8.60
N GLU A 171 8.89 -1.05 9.87
CA GLU A 171 9.90 -1.11 10.93
C GLU A 171 9.69 -2.41 11.73
N TYR A 172 10.76 -3.17 11.94
CA TYR A 172 10.76 -4.39 12.76
C TYR A 172 11.31 -4.14 14.17
N PHE A 173 11.01 -5.04 15.11
CA PHE A 173 11.43 -4.89 16.52
C PHE A 173 12.95 -4.87 16.76
N ASP A 174 13.75 -5.39 15.83
CA ASP A 174 15.21 -5.33 15.89
C ASP A 174 15.81 -4.09 15.21
N GLY A 175 14.96 -3.15 14.77
CA GLY A 175 15.35 -1.91 14.11
C GLY A 175 15.63 -2.04 12.61
N ALA A 176 15.43 -3.23 12.02
CA ALA A 176 15.45 -3.36 10.57
C ALA A 176 14.28 -2.56 9.96
N VAL A 177 14.52 -1.99 8.77
CA VAL A 177 13.52 -1.22 8.02
C VAL A 177 13.51 -1.68 6.58
N SER A 178 12.31 -1.93 6.05
CA SER A 178 12.10 -2.27 4.65
C SER A 178 11.10 -1.34 4.02
N LYS A 179 11.35 -0.97 2.75
CA LYS A 179 10.50 -0.03 2.01
C LYS A 179 10.14 -0.58 0.65
N LYS A 180 8.90 -0.38 0.25
CA LYS A 180 8.40 -0.67 -1.09
C LYS A 180 7.57 0.49 -1.58
N LYS A 181 7.58 0.71 -2.89
CA LYS A 181 6.82 1.78 -3.53
C LYS A 181 5.74 1.19 -4.42
N TYR A 182 4.63 1.90 -4.55
CA TYR A 182 3.46 1.46 -5.27
C TYR A 182 2.92 2.58 -6.15
N SER A 183 2.29 2.17 -7.25
CA SER A 183 1.61 3.05 -8.20
C SER A 183 0.18 2.60 -8.39
N PHE A 184 -0.69 3.57 -8.59
CA PHE A 184 -2.11 3.34 -8.80
C PHE A 184 -2.45 3.50 -10.28
N PHE A 185 -3.27 2.60 -10.80
CA PHE A 185 -3.75 2.65 -12.17
C PHE A 185 -5.27 2.50 -12.20
N PRO A 186 -5.96 3.09 -13.20
CA PRO A 186 -7.39 2.88 -13.35
C PRO A 186 -7.72 1.38 -13.55
N ASN A 187 -8.77 0.89 -12.89
CA ASN A 187 -9.31 -0.45 -13.14
C ASN A 187 -10.37 -0.43 -14.26
N GLU A 188 -11.07 -1.55 -14.46
CA GLU A 188 -12.21 -1.64 -15.35
C GLU A 188 -13.33 -0.65 -14.99
N LYS A 189 -14.11 -0.27 -16.00
CA LYS A 189 -15.30 0.56 -15.84
C LYS A 189 -16.51 -0.31 -15.56
N ASN A 190 -17.40 0.16 -14.70
CA ASN A 190 -18.71 -0.44 -14.49
C ASN A 190 -19.64 -0.23 -15.70
N GLU A 191 -20.85 -0.81 -15.65
CA GLU A 191 -21.85 -0.74 -16.72
C GLU A 191 -22.29 0.69 -17.08
N TYR A 192 -22.03 1.66 -16.21
CA TYR A 192 -22.34 3.08 -16.40
C TYR A 192 -21.15 3.90 -16.92
N GLY A 193 -20.00 3.26 -17.18
CA GLY A 193 -18.81 3.92 -17.73
C GLY A 193 -17.95 4.65 -16.70
N PHE A 194 -18.15 4.42 -15.40
CA PHE A 194 -17.28 4.97 -14.36
C PHE A 194 -16.27 3.95 -13.84
N LEU A 195 -15.13 4.38 -13.30
CA LEU A 195 -14.13 3.45 -12.77
C LEU A 195 -14.68 2.67 -11.58
N ASP A 196 -14.45 1.36 -11.56
CA ASP A 196 -14.91 0.48 -10.47
C ASP A 196 -13.90 0.41 -9.30
N GLY A 197 -12.66 0.82 -9.55
CA GLY A 197 -11.60 0.90 -8.54
C GLY A 197 -10.24 1.27 -9.13
N LEU A 198 -9.17 1.00 -8.36
CA LEU A 198 -7.78 1.15 -8.81
C LEU A 198 -7.04 -0.18 -8.72
N ILE A 199 -6.09 -0.36 -9.63
CA ILE A 199 -5.07 -1.40 -9.56
C ILE A 199 -3.88 -0.81 -8.81
N VAL A 200 -3.47 -1.48 -7.72
CA VAL A 200 -2.27 -1.12 -6.96
C VAL A 200 -1.14 -2.05 -7.37
N SER A 201 -0.03 -1.49 -7.86
CA SER A 201 1.11 -2.27 -8.34
C SER A 201 2.39 -1.87 -7.63
N GLU A 202 3.17 -2.86 -7.18
CA GLU A 202 4.51 -2.65 -6.62
C GLU A 202 5.49 -2.21 -7.72
N CYS A 203 6.26 -1.16 -7.44
CA CYS A 203 7.35 -0.71 -8.29
C CYS A 203 8.61 -1.54 -8.04
N SER A 204 9.25 -1.98 -9.13
CA SER A 204 10.54 -2.67 -9.13
C SER A 204 11.71 -1.75 -8.80
#